data_AF-A0A3D3YRD5-F1
#
_entry.id   AF-A0A3D3YRD5-F1
#
_cell.length_a   1.000
_cell.length_b   1.000
_cell.length_c   1.000
_cell.angle_alpha   90.00
_cell.angle_beta   90.00
_cell.angle_gamma   90.00
#
_symmetry.space_group_name_H-M   'P 1'
#
loop_
_entity.id
_entity.type
_entity.pdbx_description
1 polymer ?
#
loop_
_entity_poly.entity_id
_entity_poly.type
_entity_poly.pdbx_seq_one_letter_code
_entity_poly.pdbx_strand_id
1 'polypeptide(L)' 'MDIQILGAHNRESRSSKFISLLIDGILAIDAGGLTSSLSFEAQQRLKAVLL' A
#
# COMPACT_ATOMS: atom_id res chain seq x y z
N MET A 1 -2.44 -15.45 -6.03
CA MET A 1 -2.22 -14.51 -4.91
C MET A 1 -0.91 -13.81 -5.18
N ASP A 2 -1.00 -12.58 -5.67
CA ASP A 2 0.11 -11.64 -5.87
C ASP A 2 0.18 -10.72 -4.65
N ILE A 3 1.36 -10.60 -4.05
CA ILE A 3 1.58 -9.76 -2.87
C ILE A 3 2.66 -8.74 -3.20
N GLN A 4 2.30 -7.47 -3.15
CA GLN A 4 3.22 -6.36 -3.33
C GLN A 4 3.47 -5.68 -2.00
N ILE A 5 4.75 -5.53 -1.64
CA ILE A 5 5.18 -4.75 -0.48
C ILE A 5 5.37 -3.31 -0.94
N LEU A 6 4.44 -2.42 -0.60
CA LEU A 6 4.50 -1.00 -0.93
C LEU A 6 5.40 -0.24 0.06
N GLY A 7 5.46 -0.71 1.30
CA GLY A 7 6.41 -0.28 2.31
C GLY A 7 6.53 -1.31 3.43
N ALA A 8 7.65 -1.25 4.16
CA ALA A 8 8.01 -2.23 5.18
C ALA A 8 8.73 -1.60 6.38
N HIS A 9 8.56 -0.28 6.57
CA HIS A 9 9.23 0.46 7.63
C HIS A 9 8.23 1.16 8.54
N ASN A 10 8.65 1.50 9.75
CA ASN A 10 7.84 2.25 10.71
C ASN A 10 8.02 3.76 10.61
N ARG A 11 8.65 4.25 9.52
CA ARG A 11 8.88 5.66 9.25
C ARG A 11 9.01 5.92 7.76
N GLU A 12 8.33 6.96 7.29
CA GLU A 12 8.48 7.46 5.93
C GLU A 12 9.68 8.41 5.80
N SER A 13 10.40 8.28 4.68
CA SER A 13 11.50 9.13 4.27
C SER A 13 11.55 9.20 2.73
N ARG A 14 12.60 9.81 2.16
CA ARG A 14 12.77 9.83 0.71
C ARG A 14 12.88 8.43 0.09
N SER A 15 13.38 7.44 0.83
CA SER A 15 13.63 6.08 0.33
C SER A 15 12.93 4.98 1.11
N SER A 16 12.21 5.33 2.18
CA SER A 16 11.44 4.38 3.00
C SER A 16 9.98 4.81 3.06
N LYS A 17 9.07 3.83 3.11
CA LYS A 17 7.64 4.07 3.27
C LYS A 17 7.10 3.29 4.46
N PHE A 18 6.04 3.82 5.05
CA PHE A 18 5.30 3.11 6.07
C PHE A 18 4.84 1.75 5.57
N ILE A 19 4.69 0.80 6.50
CA ILE A 19 4.20 -0.53 6.17
C ILE A 19 2.88 -0.44 5.39
N SER A 20 2.84 -1.14 4.26
CA SER A 20 1.65 -1.28 3.44
C SER A 20 1.82 -2.42 2.47
N LEU A 21 0.87 -3.34 2.45
CA LEU A 21 0.84 -4.48 1.54
C LEU A 21 -0.37 -4.37 0.61
N LEU A 22 -0.19 -4.76 -0.65
CA LEU A 22 -1.24 -4.83 -1.64
C LEU A 22 -1.39 -6.28 -2.12
N ILE A 23 -2.57 -6.84 -1.93
CA ILE A 23 -2.92 -8.21 -2.31
C ILE A 23 -3.79 -8.16 -3.57
N ASP A 24 -3.33 -8.86 -4.62
CA ASP A 24 -4.01 -9.01 -5.91
C ASP A 24 -4.42 -7.66 -6.56
N GLY A 25 -3.74 -6.56 -6.19
CA GLY A 25 -4.06 -5.21 -6.66
C GLY A 25 -5.37 -4.62 -6.15
N ILE A 26 -6.06 -5.28 -5.20
CA ILE A 26 -7.44 -4.92 -4.78
C ILE A 26 -7.66 -4.83 -3.27
N LEU A 27 -6.80 -5.44 -2.45
CA LEU A 27 -6.88 -5.39 -0.99
C LEU A 27 -5.62 -4.77 -0.42
N ALA A 28 -5.74 -3.65 0.31
CA ALA A 28 -4.64 -3.08 1.06
C ALA A 28 -4.64 -3.58 2.51
N ILE A 29 -3.49 -4.03 3.02
CA ILE A 29 -3.27 -4.39 4.43
C ILE A 29 -2.25 -3.42 5.00
N ASP A 30 -2.67 -2.68 6.02
CA ASP A 30 -1.98 -1.52 6.56
C ASP A 30 -1.78 -0.44 5.47
N ALA A 31 -2.31 0.77 5.71
CA ALA A 31 -2.42 1.80 4.66
C ALA A 31 -1.47 2.98 4.88
N GLY A 32 -0.48 2.85 5.77
CA GLY A 32 0.40 3.95 6.16
C GLY A 32 1.19 4.57 5.00
N GLY A 33 1.58 3.77 4.00
CA GLY A 33 2.31 4.22 2.80
C GLY A 33 1.52 4.13 1.50
N LEU A 34 0.20 3.92 1.58
CA LEU A 34 -0.62 3.53 0.43
C LEU A 34 -0.73 4.64 -0.62
N THR A 35 -1.06 5.87 -0.19
CA THR A 35 -1.30 7.01 -1.08
C THR A 35 -0.03 7.57 -1.71
N SER A 36 1.12 7.42 -1.04
CA SER A 36 2.44 7.76 -1.59
C SER A 36 3.01 6.65 -2.49
N SER A 37 2.36 5.49 -2.57
CA SER A 37 2.82 4.32 -3.34
C SER A 37 1.97 4.00 -4.56
N LEU A 38 0.68 4.31 -4.53
CA LEU A 38 -0.23 4.00 -5.62
C LEU A 38 -0.64 5.26 -6.37
N SER A 39 -0.78 5.15 -7.70
CA SER A 39 -1.44 6.19 -8.49
C SER A 39 -2.91 6.31 -8.08
N PHE A 40 -3.56 7.45 -8.38
CA PHE A 40 -4.99 7.62 -8.11
C PHE A 40 -5.87 6.57 -8.78
N GLU A 41 -5.49 6.09 -9.97
CA GLU A 41 -6.21 5.01 -10.65
C GLU A 41 -6.08 3.69 -9.87
N ALA A 42 -4.87 3.36 -9.40
CA ALA A 42 -4.66 2.16 -8.59
C ALA A 42 -5.39 2.24 -7.25
N GLN A 43 -5.43 3.40 -6.60
CA GLN A 43 -6.20 3.63 -5.37
C GLN A 43 -7.69 3.41 -5.60
N GLN A 44 -8.25 3.87 -6.72
CA GLN A 44 -9.68 3.68 -7.06
C GLN A 44 -10.07 2.22 -7.34
N ARG A 45 -9.11 1.35 -7.68
CA ARG A 45 -9.35 -0.09 -7.90
C ARG A 45 -9.43 -0.90 -6.61
N LEU A 46 -9.03 -0.33 -5.48
CA LEU A 46 -9.10 -1.01 -4.19
C LEU A 46 -10.54 -1.31 -3.83
N LYS A 47 -10.78 -2.55 -3.39
CA LYS A 47 -12.09 -3.04 -2.94
C LYS A 47 -12.22 -3.00 -1.43
N ALA A 48 -11.12 -3.08 -0.71
CA ALA A 48 -11.10 -3.03 0.75
C ALA A 48 -9.73 -2.55 1.27
N VAL A 49 -9.76 -2.01 2.49
CA VAL A 49 -8.59 -1.66 3.30
C VAL A 49 -8.76 -2.31 4.67
N LEU A 50 -7.75 -3.07 5.10
CA LEU A 50 -7.65 -3.63 6.44
C LEU A 50 -6.56 -2.87 7.21
N LEU A 51 -6.95 -2.25 8.33
CA LEU A 51 -6.08 -1.46 9.20
C LEU A 51 -5.67 -2.26 10.44
#